data_AF-A0A7C3NBP1-F1
#
_entry.id   AF-A0A7C3NBP1-F1
#
_cell.length_a   1.000
_cell.length_b   1.000
_cell.length_c   1.000
_cell.angle_alpha   90.00
_cell.angle_beta   90.00
_cell.angle_gamma   90.00
#
_symmetry.space_group_name_H-M   'P 1'
#
loop_
_entity.id
_entity.type
_entity.pdbx_description
1 polymer ?
#
loop_
_entity_poly.entity_id
_entity_poly.type
_entity_poly.pdbx_seq_one_letter_code
_entity_poly.pdbx_strand_id
1 'polypeptide(L)'
;MSEELTVITERVDDIPVLLAHLIKMGLPELLDEHFVVHGNWQGLSLGWTTTVWLGHILSEGDHRLNQVQSWVQQRLETLRHSTGQSLEALAWSDDRLAGGLDPIER
;
A
#
# COMPACT_ATOMS: atom_id res chain seq x y z
N MET A 1 -33.13 19.00 -9.60
CA MET A 1 -32.56 17.88 -8.83
C MET A 1 -31.30 18.42 -8.20
N SER A 2 -31.24 18.53 -6.88
CA SER A 2 -30.02 18.98 -6.18
C SER A 2 -29.06 17.80 -6.10
N GLU A 3 -27.82 17.98 -6.55
CA GLU A 3 -26.78 16.97 -6.39
C GLU A 3 -26.46 16.83 -4.90
N GLU A 4 -26.52 15.60 -4.39
CA GLU A 4 -26.15 15.29 -3.02
C GLU A 4 -24.62 15.21 -2.93
N LEU A 5 -24.01 16.24 -2.36
CA LEU A 5 -22.56 16.30 -2.18
C LEU A 5 -22.15 15.34 -1.06
N THR A 6 -21.33 14.34 -1.40
CA THR A 6 -20.71 13.46 -0.41
C THR A 6 -19.36 14.05 -0.01
N VAL A 7 -19.18 14.35 1.28
CA VAL A 7 -17.89 14.77 1.85
C VAL A 7 -17.29 13.58 2.60
N ILE A 8 -16.06 13.21 2.23
CA ILE A 8 -15.29 12.13 2.86
C ILE A 8 -14.10 12.77 3.59
N THR A 9 -13.81 12.30 4.80
CA THR A 9 -12.65 12.73 5.57
C THR A 9 -11.77 11.52 5.86
N GLU A 10 -10.48 11.63 5.60
CA GLU A 10 -9.49 10.61 5.89
C GLU A 10 -8.51 11.09 6.96
N ARG A 11 -8.01 10.16 7.77
CA ARG A 11 -6.99 10.45 8.78
C ARG A 11 -5.60 10.28 8.17
N VAL A 12 -4.83 11.37 8.17
CA VAL A 12 -3.52 11.44 7.49
C VAL A 12 -2.36 10.99 8.38
N ASP A 13 -2.32 11.46 9.63
CA ASP A 13 -1.27 11.17 10.62
C ASP A 13 0.17 11.26 10.05
N ASP A 14 1.00 10.24 10.34
CA ASP A 14 2.41 10.11 9.99
C ASP A 14 2.64 9.46 8.61
N ILE A 15 1.59 8.98 7.96
CA ILE A 15 1.64 8.19 6.72
C ILE A 15 2.40 8.91 5.60
N PRO A 16 2.15 10.19 5.28
CA PRO A 16 2.88 10.86 4.21
C PRO A 16 4.38 10.95 4.49
N VAL A 17 4.77 11.15 5.75
CA VAL A 17 6.18 11.27 6.13
C VAL A 17 6.88 9.93 6.03
N LEU A 18 6.25 8.87 6.53
CA LEU A 18 6.77 7.50 6.43
C LEU A 18 6.93 7.08 4.96
N LEU A 19 5.88 7.25 4.14
CA LEU A 19 5.93 6.88 2.73
C LEU A 19 6.94 7.73 1.95
N ALA A 20 6.99 9.05 2.17
CA ALA A 20 7.99 9.89 1.52
C ALA A 20 9.42 9.45 1.86
N HIS A 21 9.67 8.99 3.09
CA HIS A 21 10.98 8.46 3.48
C HIS A 21 11.30 7.15 2.74
N LEU A 22 10.38 6.19 2.71
CA LEU A 22 10.56 4.92 1.99
C LEU A 22 10.77 5.13 0.48
N ILE A 23 9.99 6.01 -0.13
CA ILE A 23 10.10 6.37 -1.55
C ILE A 23 11.45 7.07 -1.82
N LYS A 24 11.88 7.99 -0.94
CA LYS A 24 13.19 8.65 -1.10
C LYS A 24 14.37 7.68 -1.04
N MET A 25 14.24 6.57 -0.33
CA MET A 25 15.24 5.50 -0.31
C MET A 25 15.22 4.63 -1.58
N GLY A 26 14.27 4.84 -2.50
CA GLY A 26 14.09 4.02 -3.69
C GLY A 26 13.54 2.63 -3.37
N LEU A 27 12.84 2.48 -2.25
CA LEU A 27 12.42 1.16 -1.78
C LEU A 27 11.49 0.43 -2.75
N PRO A 28 10.46 1.07 -3.35
CA PRO A 28 9.63 0.38 -4.34
C PRO A 28 10.46 -0.19 -5.50
N GLU A 29 11.38 0.61 -6.05
CA GLU A 29 12.20 0.23 -7.20
C GLU A 29 13.19 -0.89 -6.85
N LEU A 30 13.84 -0.80 -5.69
CA LEU A 30 14.76 -1.84 -5.21
C LEU A 30 14.05 -3.17 -4.99
N LEU A 31 12.82 -3.14 -4.47
CA LEU A 31 12.02 -4.34 -4.28
C LEU A 31 11.62 -4.95 -5.63
N ASP A 32 11.17 -4.14 -6.59
CA ASP A 32 10.83 -4.62 -7.93
C ASP A 32 12.06 -5.15 -8.70
N GLU A 33 13.25 -4.59 -8.46
CA GLU A 33 14.51 -5.05 -9.06
C GLU A 33 14.97 -6.41 -8.51
N HIS A 34 14.88 -6.59 -7.19
CA HIS A 34 15.43 -7.78 -6.53
C HIS A 34 14.43 -8.94 -6.39
N PHE A 35 13.13 -8.66 -6.37
CA PHE A 35 12.09 -9.67 -6.19
C PHE A 35 11.25 -9.83 -7.46
N VAL A 36 11.62 -10.83 -8.26
CA VAL A 36 10.85 -11.19 -9.45
C VAL A 36 9.60 -11.97 -9.02
N VAL A 37 8.44 -11.36 -9.17
CA VAL A 37 7.16 -12.05 -8.98
C VAL A 37 6.93 -13.11 -10.06
N HIS A 38 6.66 -14.34 -9.64
CA HIS A 38 6.23 -15.42 -10.54
C HIS A 38 4.70 -15.49 -10.59
N GLY A 39 4.14 -15.92 -11.73
CA GLY A 39 2.71 -16.19 -11.84
C GLY A 39 1.84 -14.92 -11.83
N ASN A 40 0.55 -15.08 -11.53
CA ASN A 40 -0.56 -14.16 -11.83
C ASN A 40 -0.53 -12.77 -11.14
N TRP A 41 0.64 -12.26 -10.73
CA TRP A 41 0.76 -10.91 -10.19
C TRP A 41 0.38 -9.87 -11.25
N GLN A 42 -0.71 -9.17 -10.99
CA GLN A 42 -1.26 -8.14 -11.86
C GLN A 42 -1.63 -6.90 -11.04
N GLY A 43 -1.70 -5.76 -11.71
CA GLY A 43 -1.99 -4.47 -11.09
C GLY A 43 -0.73 -3.83 -10.49
N LEU A 44 -0.87 -3.26 -9.28
CA LEU A 44 0.21 -2.56 -8.58
C LEU A 44 1.43 -3.48 -8.38
N SER A 45 2.64 -2.96 -8.60
CA SER A 45 3.87 -3.76 -8.49
C SER A 45 4.10 -4.27 -7.06
N LEU A 46 4.93 -5.32 -6.93
CA LEU A 46 5.27 -5.88 -5.63
C LEU A 46 5.93 -4.81 -4.75
N GLY A 47 6.88 -4.06 -5.29
CA GLY A 47 7.59 -3.02 -4.58
C GLY A 47 6.67 -1.95 -4.02
N TRP A 48 5.68 -1.49 -4.81
CA TRP A 48 4.69 -0.53 -4.34
C TRP A 48 3.74 -1.11 -3.29
N THR A 49 3.24 -2.34 -3.50
CA THR A 49 2.38 -3.02 -2.53
C THR A 49 3.10 -3.19 -1.19
N THR A 50 4.34 -3.66 -1.21
CA THR A 50 5.18 -3.87 -0.02
C THR A 50 5.55 -2.54 0.64
N THR A 51 5.84 -1.48 -0.12
CA THR A 51 6.17 -0.16 0.44
C THR A 51 5.00 0.42 1.23
N VAL A 52 3.77 0.34 0.71
CA VAL A 52 2.59 0.80 1.45
C VAL A 52 2.30 -0.08 2.66
N TRP A 53 2.51 -1.40 2.55
CA TRP A 53 2.36 -2.30 3.67
C TRP A 53 3.37 -2.03 4.80
N LEU A 54 4.62 -1.70 4.47
CA LEU A 54 5.59 -1.23 5.45
C LEU A 54 5.16 0.09 6.10
N GLY A 55 4.56 1.00 5.33
CA GLY A 55 3.94 2.21 5.85
C GLY A 55 2.84 1.91 6.89
N HIS A 56 1.98 0.91 6.63
CA HIS A 56 1.00 0.43 7.60
C HIS A 56 1.65 -0.12 8.87
N ILE A 57 2.66 -0.99 8.74
CA ILE A 57 3.37 -1.57 9.89
C ILE A 57 3.98 -0.49 10.77
N LEU A 58 4.61 0.52 10.17
CA LEU A 58 5.27 1.59 10.90
C LEU A 58 4.28 2.55 11.57
N SER A 59 3.14 2.83 10.93
CA SER A 59 2.11 3.75 11.43
C SER A 59 1.24 3.12 12.53
N GLU A 60 0.82 1.86 12.32
CA GLU A 60 -0.11 1.18 13.24
C GLU A 60 0.60 0.25 14.24
N GLY A 61 1.86 -0.12 14.00
CA GLY A 61 2.55 -1.13 14.80
C GLY A 61 1.98 -2.55 14.62
N ASP A 62 1.21 -2.79 13.56
CA ASP A 62 0.55 -4.06 13.26
C ASP A 62 1.06 -4.64 11.93
N HIS A 63 1.47 -5.91 11.97
CA HIS A 63 2.00 -6.65 10.83
C HIS A 63 1.00 -7.66 10.25
N ARG A 64 -0.20 -7.76 10.83
CA ARG A 64 -1.21 -8.71 10.39
C ARG A 64 -1.77 -8.32 9.02
N LEU A 65 -1.53 -9.17 8.03
CA LEU A 65 -1.95 -8.99 6.65
C LEU A 65 -3.46 -8.71 6.50
N ASN A 66 -4.29 -9.39 7.30
CA ASN A 66 -5.74 -9.26 7.26
C ASN A 66 -6.29 -7.91 7.77
N GLN A 67 -5.44 -6.99 8.26
CA GLN A 67 -5.82 -5.63 8.65
C GLN A 67 -5.53 -4.59 7.56
N VAL A 68 -4.69 -4.91 6.58
CA VAL A 68 -4.11 -3.91 5.68
C VAL A 68 -5.14 -3.37 4.69
N GLN A 69 -5.98 -4.25 4.11
CA GLN A 69 -7.01 -3.83 3.17
C GLN A 69 -7.99 -2.81 3.76
N SER A 70 -8.48 -3.05 4.98
CA SER A 70 -9.41 -2.13 5.65
C SER A 70 -8.73 -0.80 6.01
N TRP A 71 -7.45 -0.86 6.40
CA TRP A 71 -6.64 0.33 6.67
C TRP A 71 -6.44 1.19 5.42
N VAL A 72 -6.12 0.57 4.27
CA VAL A 72 -6.00 1.27 2.98
C VAL A 72 -7.33 1.88 2.55
N GLN A 73 -8.43 1.14 2.69
CA GLN A 73 -9.76 1.60 2.28
C GLN A 73 -10.18 2.91 2.97
N GLN A 74 -9.75 3.13 4.21
CA GLN A 74 -10.04 4.34 4.98
C GLN A 74 -9.16 5.54 4.62
N ARG A 75 -8.14 5.35 3.77
CA ARG A 75 -7.04 6.30 3.52
C ARG A 75 -6.61 6.35 2.05
N LEU A 76 -7.53 6.04 1.13
CA LEU A 76 -7.19 5.90 -0.29
C LEU A 76 -6.65 7.19 -0.88
N GLU A 77 -7.28 8.33 -0.61
CA GLU A 77 -6.85 9.61 -1.17
C GLU A 77 -5.52 10.06 -0.55
N THR A 78 -5.33 9.85 0.75
CA THR A 78 -4.08 10.10 1.45
C THR A 78 -2.94 9.29 0.84
N LEU A 79 -3.15 8.00 0.61
CA LEU A 79 -2.15 7.10 0.04
C LEU A 79 -1.88 7.43 -1.44
N ARG A 80 -2.92 7.73 -2.23
CA ARG A 80 -2.78 8.18 -3.64
C ARG A 80 -1.95 9.44 -3.74
N HIS A 81 -2.24 10.45 -2.91
CA HIS A 81 -1.46 11.69 -2.89
C HIS A 81 -0.02 11.48 -2.39
N SER A 82 0.18 10.61 -1.41
CA SER A 82 1.52 10.36 -0.86
C SER A 82 2.41 9.51 -1.79
N THR A 83 1.82 8.66 -2.63
CA THR A 83 2.55 7.73 -3.50
C THR A 83 2.57 8.16 -4.97
N GLY A 84 1.61 8.99 -5.41
CA GLY A 84 1.38 9.28 -6.83
C GLY A 84 0.81 8.10 -7.61
N GLN A 85 0.43 7.00 -6.94
CA GLN A 85 -0.05 5.78 -7.57
C GLN A 85 -1.59 5.75 -7.63
N SER A 86 -2.14 5.05 -8.63
CA SER A 86 -3.56 4.71 -8.67
C SER A 86 -3.80 3.48 -7.81
N LEU A 87 -4.38 3.69 -6.62
CA LEU A 87 -4.55 2.64 -5.62
C LEU A 87 -6.00 2.18 -5.48
N GLU A 88 -6.18 0.89 -5.28
CA GLU A 88 -7.43 0.25 -4.85
C GLU A 88 -7.15 -0.61 -3.63
N ALA A 89 -8.05 -0.61 -2.64
CA ALA A 89 -7.83 -1.35 -1.40
C ALA A 89 -7.62 -2.86 -1.61
N LEU A 90 -8.23 -3.44 -2.65
CA LEU A 90 -8.08 -4.85 -3.00
C LEU A 90 -6.63 -5.24 -3.33
N ALA A 91 -5.78 -4.28 -3.69
CA ALA A 91 -4.35 -4.50 -3.86
C ALA A 91 -3.63 -4.93 -2.55
N TRP A 92 -4.29 -4.80 -1.39
CA TRP A 92 -3.78 -5.23 -0.08
C TRP A 92 -4.67 -6.29 0.58
N SER A 93 -5.38 -7.12 -0.20
CA SER A 93 -6.03 -8.30 0.37
C SER A 93 -5.00 -9.24 0.99
N ASP A 94 -5.41 -9.97 2.03
CA ASP A 94 -4.57 -10.93 2.75
C ASP A 94 -3.91 -11.93 1.78
N ASP A 95 -4.70 -12.52 0.88
CA ASP A 95 -4.21 -13.46 -0.15
C ASP A 95 -3.14 -12.85 -1.06
N ARG A 96 -3.29 -11.57 -1.44
CA ARG A 96 -2.35 -10.89 -2.33
C ARG A 96 -1.05 -10.55 -1.61
N LEU A 97 -1.14 -10.14 -0.35
CA LEU A 97 0.03 -9.86 0.48
C LEU A 97 0.81 -11.15 0.79
N ALA A 98 0.11 -12.23 1.12
CA ALA A 98 0.73 -13.54 1.32
C ALA A 98 1.49 -13.99 0.06
N GLY A 99 0.87 -13.90 -1.13
CA GLY A 99 1.55 -14.25 -2.38
C GLY A 99 2.74 -13.35 -2.73
N GLY A 100 2.77 -12.11 -2.25
CA GLY A 100 3.90 -11.18 -2.42
C GLY A 100 5.07 -11.44 -1.47
N LEU A 101 4.83 -12.15 -0.36
CA LEU A 101 5.87 -12.53 0.59
C LEU A 101 6.66 -13.76 0.13
N ASP A 102 6.05 -14.65 -0.66
CA ASP A 102 6.70 -15.88 -1.15
C ASP A 102 8.08 -15.66 -1.81
N PRO A 103 8.30 -14.61 -2.63
CA PRO A 103 9.62 -14.29 -3.18
C PRO A 103 10.58 -13.65 -2.17
N ILE A 104 10.06 -13.00 -1.11
CA ILE A 104 10.86 -12.25 -0.12
C ILE A 104 11.49 -13.18 0.91
N GLU A 105 10.82 -14.27 1.27
CA GLU A 105 11.28 -15.23 2.28
C GLU A 105 12.30 -16.27 1.75
N ARG A 106 12.69 -16.20 0.48
CA ARG A 106 13.62 -17.14 -0.17
C ARG A 106 15.01 -16.56 -0.37
#